data_AF-A0A7C6GQA9-F1
#
_entry.id   AF-A0A7C6GQA9-F1
#
_cell.length_a   1.000
_cell.length_b   1.000
_cell.length_c   1.000
_cell.angle_alpha   90.00
_cell.angle_beta   90.00
_cell.angle_gamma   90.00
#
_symmetry.space_group_name_H-M   'P 1'
#
loop_
_entity.id
_entity.type
_entity.pdbx_description
1 polymer ?
#
loop_
_entity_poly.entity_id
_entity_poly.type
_entity_poly.pdbx_seq_one_letter_code
_entity_poly.pdbx_strand_id
1 'polypeptide(L)' 'MSVLRILSGCLEIGAAFLFLRLKKMETALQLNAILGLLGPIIFLLVSGLGLISVAVKISPFKVGLIALGVILIVVGSRN' A
#
# COMPACT_ATOMS: atom_id res chain seq x y z
N MET A 1 12.69 -2.28 -1.43
CA MET A 1 11.48 -2.04 -2.25
C MET A 1 10.92 -3.33 -2.84
N SER A 2 11.65 -4.03 -3.70
CA SER A 2 11.13 -5.19 -4.44
C SER A 2 10.65 -6.35 -3.55
N VAL A 3 11.38 -6.67 -2.48
CA VAL A 3 10.99 -7.72 -1.52
C VAL A 3 9.64 -7.42 -0.87
N LEU A 4 9.39 -6.18 -0.43
CA LEU A 4 8.11 -5.80 0.17
C LEU A 4 6.94 -5.91 -0.80
N ARG A 5 7.17 -5.63 -2.10
CA ARG A 5 6.14 -5.80 -3.14
C ARG A 5 5.83 -7.27 -3.37
N ILE A 6 6.86 -8.12 -3.41
CA ILE A 6 6.68 -9.58 -3.53
C ILE A 6 5.89 -10.11 -2.34
N LEU A 7 6.27 -9.74 -1.11
CA LEU A 7 5.56 -10.15 0.11
C LEU A 7 4.10 -9.69 0.11
N SER A 8 3.84 -8.44 -0.26
CA SER A 8 2.47 -7.91 -0.38
C SER A 8 1.64 -8.70 -1.39
N GLY A 9 2.20 -9.00 -2.56
CA GLY A 9 1.53 -9.81 -3.58
C GLY A 9 1.25 -11.23 -3.10
N CYS A 10 2.18 -11.85 -2.38
CA CYS A 10 1.97 -13.17 -1.78
C CYS A 10 0.84 -13.16 -0.74
N LEU A 11 0.70 -12.09 0.06
CA LEU A 11 -0.40 -11.94 1.01
C LEU A 11 -1.76 -11.85 0.29
N GLU A 12 -1.84 -11.10 -0.82
CA GLU A 12 -3.07 -11.02 -1.63
C GLU A 12 -3.44 -12.37 -2.24
N ILE A 13 -2.48 -13.07 -2.83
CA ILE A 13 -2.70 -14.40 -3.41
C ILE A 13 -3.12 -15.40 -2.32
N GLY A 14 -2.47 -15.35 -1.15
CA GLY A 14 -2.83 -16.19 0.00
C GLY A 14 -4.25 -15.94 0.50
N ALA A 15 -4.67 -14.67 0.56
CA ALA A 15 -6.04 -14.31 0.91
C ALA A 15 -7.07 -14.78 -0.13
N ALA A 16 -6.73 -14.70 -1.42
CA ALA A 16 -7.58 -15.23 -2.49
C ALA A 16 -7.83 -16.73 -2.34
N PHE A 17 -6.79 -17.52 -1.99
CA PHE A 17 -6.98 -18.94 -1.67
C PHE A 17 -7.88 -19.16 -0.45
N LEU A 18 -7.76 -18.30 0.57
CA LEU A 18 -8.59 -18.36 1.76
C LEU A 18 -10.06 -18.04 1.45
N PHE A 19 -10.33 -17.08 0.56
CA PHE A 19 -11.67 -16.78 0.06
C PHE A 19 -12.31 -17.98 -0.65
N LEU A 20 -11.55 -18.64 -1.53
CA LEU A 20 -12.01 -19.83 -2.25
C LEU A 20 -12.34 -20.99 -1.29
N ARG A 21 -11.59 -21.12 -0.20
CA ARG A 21 -11.78 -22.21 0.78
C ARG A 21 -12.95 -21.96 1.72
N LEU A 22 -13.12 -20.73 2.21
CA LEU A 22 -14.07 -20.44 3.28
C LEU A 22 -15.53 -20.43 2.83
N LYS A 23 -15.81 -20.18 1.53
CA LYS A 23 -17.16 -20.17 0.90
C LYS A 23 -18.25 -19.39 1.64
N LYS A 24 -17.89 -18.61 2.66
CA LYS A 24 -18.76 -17.78 3.48
C LYS A 24 -18.46 -16.32 3.18
N MET A 25 -19.47 -15.61 2.70
CA MET A 25 -19.32 -14.23 2.25
C MET A 25 -18.87 -13.30 3.39
N GLU A 26 -19.39 -13.52 4.59
CA GLU A 26 -19.13 -12.69 5.76
C GLU A 26 -17.67 -12.78 6.23
N THR A 27 -17.09 -13.98 6.24
CA THR A 27 -15.67 -14.17 6.57
C THR A 27 -14.74 -13.62 5.48
N ALA A 28 -15.13 -13.75 4.20
CA ALA A 28 -14.39 -13.15 3.09
C ALA A 28 -14.37 -11.62 3.19
N LEU A 29 -15.49 -11.00 3.56
CA LEU A 29 -15.60 -9.55 3.74
C LEU A 29 -14.71 -9.05 4.87
N GLN A 30 -14.69 -9.73 6.02
CA GLN A 30 -13.82 -9.39 7.16
C GLN A 30 -12.33 -9.47 6.80
N LEU A 31 -11.93 -10.54 6.13
CA LEU A 31 -10.56 -10.72 5.65
C LEU A 31 -10.18 -9.68 4.59
N ASN A 32 -11.11 -9.34 3.69
CA ASN A 32 -10.89 -8.29 2.69
C ASN A 32 -10.73 -6.91 3.32
N ALA A 33 -11.44 -6.61 4.42
CA ALA A 33 -11.26 -5.36 5.16
C ALA A 33 -9.86 -5.28 5.78
N ILE A 34 -9.35 -6.39 6.33
CA ILE A 34 -7.97 -6.48 6.85
C ILE A 34 -6.95 -6.32 5.70
N LEU A 35 -7.17 -6.98 4.56
CA LEU A 35 -6.32 -6.81 3.38
C LEU A 35 -6.35 -5.40 2.80
N GLY A 36 -7.51 -4.74 2.86
CA GLY A 36 -7.68 -3.35 2.41
C GLY A 36 -6.78 -2.38 3.16
N LEU A 37 -6.42 -2.68 4.41
CA LEU A 37 -5.45 -1.91 5.20
C LEU A 37 -3.99 -2.25 4.87
N LEU A 38 -3.70 -3.49 4.43
CA LEU A 38 -2.35 -3.89 4.05
C LEU A 38 -1.81 -3.11 2.85
N GLY A 39 -2.67 -2.82 1.85
CA GLY A 39 -2.30 -2.02 0.67
C GLY A 39 -1.71 -0.65 1.03
N PRO A 40 -2.43 0.21 1.77
CA PRO A 40 -1.93 1.49 2.26
C PRO A 40 -0.65 1.36 3.10
N ILE A 41 -0.55 0.38 3.99
CA ILE A 41 0.64 0.17 4.84
C ILE A 41 1.87 -0.16 3.99
N ILE A 42 1.76 -1.13 3.07
CA ILE A 42 2.85 -1.52 2.17
C ILE A 42 3.23 -0.34 1.27
N PHE A 43 2.24 0.41 0.77
CA PHE A 43 2.48 1.60 -0.04
C PHE A 43 3.31 2.64 0.71
N LEU A 44 2.97 2.94 1.96
CA LEU A 44 3.72 3.88 2.80
C LEU A 44 5.15 3.37 3.07
N LEU A 45 5.32 2.09 3.38
CA LEU A 45 6.65 1.50 3.62
C LEU A 45 7.53 1.54 2.38
N VAL A 46 7.00 1.14 1.22
CA VAL A 46 7.74 1.16 -0.04
C VAL A 46 8.06 2.58 -0.47
N SER A 47 7.11 3.50 -0.33
CA SER A 47 7.32 4.92 -0.62
C SER A 47 8.37 5.52 0.31
N GLY A 48 8.31 5.23 1.61
CA GLY A 48 9.32 5.66 2.58
C GLY A 48 10.72 5.14 2.23
N LEU A 49 10.87 3.86 1.94
CA LEU A 49 12.16 3.29 1.52
C LEU A 49 12.66 3.89 0.19
N GLY A 50 11.77 4.14 -0.77
CA GLY A 50 12.09 4.80 -2.03
C GLY A 50 12.47 6.27 -1.84
N LEU A 51 11.83 6.97 -0.90
CA LEU A 51 12.19 8.33 -0.57
C LEU A 51 13.52 8.38 0.15
N ILE A 52 13.77 7.53 1.16
CA ILE A 52 15.05 7.49 1.87
C ILE A 52 16.21 7.20 0.91
N SER A 53 16.03 6.26 -0.04
CA SER A 53 17.09 5.91 -0.99
C SER A 53 17.43 7.04 -1.97
N VAL A 54 16.48 7.94 -2.26
CA VAL A 54 16.70 9.05 -3.18
C VAL A 54 16.89 10.38 -2.43
N ALA A 55 16.45 10.53 -1.17
CA ALA A 55 16.40 11.78 -0.40
C ALA A 55 17.76 12.48 -0.28
N VAL A 56 18.86 11.73 -0.27
CA VAL A 56 20.22 12.28 -0.26
C VAL A 56 20.61 12.95 -1.60
N LYS A 57 19.86 12.69 -2.68
CA LYS A 57 20.10 13.17 -4.06
C LYS A 57 18.94 13.99 -4.65
N ILE A 58 17.84 14.21 -3.94
CA ILE A 58 16.68 14.94 -4.48
C ILE A 58 16.79 16.44 -4.22
N SER A 59 16.67 17.25 -5.28
CA SER A 59 16.49 18.70 -5.19
C SER A 59 15.21 19.07 -4.40
N PRO A 60 15.24 20.10 -3.53
CA PRO A 60 14.08 20.53 -2.73
C PRO A 60 12.77 20.70 -3.51
N PHE A 61 12.85 21.10 -4.79
CA PHE A 61 11.70 21.23 -5.68
C PHE A 61 10.94 19.92 -5.91
N LYS A 62 11.67 18.82 -6.11
CA LYS A 62 11.10 17.48 -6.30
C LYS A 62 10.48 16.94 -5.02
N VAL A 63 11.05 17.28 -3.86
CA VAL A 63 10.44 16.96 -2.54
C VAL A 63 9.10 17.68 -2.39
N GLY A 64 9.02 18.96 -2.80
CA GLY A 64 7.76 19.72 -2.82
C GLY A 64 6.68 19.07 -3.71
N LEU A 65 7.05 18.59 -4.89
CA LEU A 65 6.12 17.86 -5.79
C LEU A 65 5.59 16.56 -5.17
N ILE A 66 6.45 15.79 -4.51
CA ILE A 66 6.07 14.55 -3.83
C ILE A 66 5.11 14.85 -2.67
N ALA A 67 5.43 15.85 -1.84
CA ALA A 67 4.56 16.28 -0.74
C ALA A 67 3.18 16.73 -1.24
N LEU A 68 3.14 17.47 -2.36
CA LEU A 68 1.89 17.88 -2.99
C LEU A 68 1.06 16.68 -3.45
N GLY A 69 1.69 15.68 -4.08
CA GLY A 69 1.01 14.45 -4.49
C GLY A 69 0.37 13.70 -3.31
N VAL A 70 1.07 13.61 -2.17
CA VAL A 70 0.51 13.02 -0.94
C VAL A 70 -0.70 13.81 -0.44
N ILE A 71 -0.62 15.14 -0.41
CA ILE A 71 -1.75 16.01 -0.01
C ILE A 71 -2.95 15.78 -0.94
N LEU A 72 -2.73 15.73 -2.25
CA LEU A 72 -3.79 15.51 -3.24
C LEU A 72 -4.47 14.14 -3.07
N ILE A 73 -3.70 13.08 -2.80
CA ILE A 73 -4.27 11.75 -2.51
C ILE A 73 -5.14 11.80 -1.25
N VAL A 74 -4.67 12.44 -0.18
CA VAL A 74 -5.44 12.56 1.07
C VAL A 74 -6.72 13.39 0.87
N VAL A 75 -6.63 14.50 0.13
CA VAL A 75 -7.80 15.35 -0.18
C VAL A 75 -8.79 14.63 -1.08
N GLY A 76 -8.33 13.92 -2.12
CA GLY A 76 -9.21 13.18 -3.04
C GLY A 76 -9.80 11.90 -2.45
N SER A 77 -9.13 11.30 -1.46
CA SER A 77 -9.62 10.13 -0.70
C SER A 77 -10.68 10.51 0.35
N ARG A 78 -10.76 11.80 0.71
CA ARG A 78 -11.71 12.30 1.69
C ARG A 78 -13.09 12.45 1.03
N ASN A 79 -13.98 11.52 1.35
CA ASN A 79 -15.39 11.51 0.95
C ASN A 79 -16.20 12.60 1.64
#